data_AF-B0DDT5-F1
#
_entry.id   AF-B0DDT5-F1
#
_cell.length_a   1.000
_cell.length_b   1.000
_cell.length_c   1.000
_cell.angle_alpha   90.00
_cell.angle_beta   90.00
_cell.angle_gamma   90.00
#
_symmetry.space_group_name_H-M   'P 1'
#
loop_
_entity.id
_entity.type
_entity.pdbx_description
1 polymer ?
#
loop_
_entity_poly.entity_id
_entity_poly.type
_entity_poly.pdbx_seq_one_letter_code
_entity_poly.pdbx_strand_id
1 'polypeptide(L)'
;MSNFTTNVEVQKARLPMDFDGTQEKFITWFRTINLYINAHPDIFKEDKAKINLTLSYMTEGLADIWAELYTITHTTTNDKIEFGTWKDFVEELKKFFDTKKAREEALACVTHEKGQLEAYILRFNMLAIQAGFKLEGEEKLATSKLLGIFFARMDVSLCCKIMTRVSWDISTLAEAQDAARKFDAACQKQPLADSPLY
;
A
#
# COMPACT_ATOMS: atom_id res chain seq x y z
N MET A 1 -23.76 33.64 -34.76
CA MET A 1 -23.41 33.55 -33.32
C MET A 1 -23.59 32.09 -32.93
N SER A 2 -22.51 31.33 -32.82
CA SER A 2 -22.56 29.91 -32.47
C SER A 2 -22.33 29.77 -30.96
N ASN A 3 -23.36 29.30 -30.26
CA ASN A 3 -23.29 28.96 -28.84
C ASN A 3 -22.57 27.62 -28.69
N PHE A 4 -21.30 27.66 -28.28
CA PHE A 4 -20.60 26.46 -27.81
C PHE A 4 -21.06 26.18 -26.37
N THR A 5 -22.11 25.37 -26.25
CA THR A 5 -22.41 24.68 -24.98
C THR A 5 -21.46 23.49 -24.89
N THR A 6 -20.25 23.70 -24.36
CA THR A 6 -19.39 22.57 -23.97
C THR A 6 -19.94 21.99 -22.68
N ASN A 7 -20.76 20.95 -22.82
CA ASN A 7 -21.05 20.00 -21.76
C ASN A 7 -19.74 19.21 -21.52
N VAL A 8 -18.84 19.78 -20.72
CA VAL A 8 -17.67 19.04 -20.23
C VAL A 8 -18.21 18.13 -19.15
N GLU A 9 -18.43 16.86 -19.47
CA GLU A 9 -18.63 15.83 -18.46
C GLU A 9 -17.38 15.80 -17.57
N VAL A 10 -17.46 16.45 -16.41
CA VAL A 10 -16.41 16.40 -15.40
C VAL A 10 -16.27 14.94 -15.00
N GLN A 11 -15.12 14.35 -15.29
CA GLN A 11 -14.79 12.98 -14.89
C GLN A 11 -14.78 12.92 -13.35
N LYS A 12 -15.86 12.43 -12.76
CA LYS A 12 -16.00 12.34 -11.29
C LYS A 12 -15.09 11.24 -10.75
N ALA A 13 -13.88 11.61 -10.34
CA ALA A 13 -13.09 10.71 -9.51
C ALA A 13 -13.69 10.59 -8.11
N ARG A 14 -13.53 9.42 -7.49
CA ARG A 14 -13.95 9.19 -6.11
C ARG A 14 -13.17 10.13 -5.17
N LEU A 15 -13.87 10.78 -4.25
CA LEU A 15 -13.24 11.60 -3.20
C LEU A 15 -12.26 10.75 -2.37
N PRO A 16 -11.11 11.31 -1.98
CA PRO A 16 -10.22 10.71 -0.99
C PRO A 16 -10.94 10.41 0.33
N MET A 17 -10.38 9.47 1.09
CA MET A 17 -10.81 9.21 2.47
C MET A 17 -10.00 10.07 3.43
N ASP A 18 -10.56 10.35 4.61
CA ASP A 18 -9.83 11.00 5.69
C ASP A 18 -8.67 10.12 6.18
N PHE A 19 -7.62 10.77 6.66
CA PHE A 19 -6.41 10.15 7.20
C PHE A 19 -6.24 10.50 8.66
N ASP A 20 -6.08 9.46 9.47
CA ASP A 20 -5.93 9.52 10.94
C ASP A 20 -4.47 9.66 11.41
N GLY A 21 -3.51 9.60 10.48
CA GLY A 21 -2.08 9.60 10.78
C GLY A 21 -1.47 8.21 10.93
N THR A 22 -2.21 7.13 10.69
CA THR A 22 -1.69 5.76 10.77
C THR A 22 -0.66 5.50 9.67
N GLN A 23 0.61 5.36 10.05
CA GLN A 23 1.73 5.21 9.10
C GLN A 23 1.54 4.04 8.12
N GLU A 24 0.97 2.92 8.57
CA GLU A 24 0.67 1.74 7.73
C GLU A 24 -0.32 2.05 6.58
N LYS A 25 -1.23 2.99 6.80
CA LYS A 25 -2.25 3.38 5.80
C LYS A 25 -1.76 4.50 4.88
N PHE A 26 -0.67 5.19 5.24
CA PHE A 26 -0.23 6.43 4.59
C PHE A 26 -0.08 6.29 3.07
N ILE A 27 0.65 5.26 2.59
CA ILE A 27 0.87 5.08 1.15
C ILE A 27 -0.44 4.84 0.40
N THR A 28 -1.34 4.04 0.98
CA THR A 28 -2.64 3.75 0.36
C THR A 28 -3.50 4.99 0.30
N TRP A 29 -3.57 5.76 1.39
CA TRP A 29 -4.28 7.03 1.45
C TRP A 29 -3.70 8.05 0.47
N PHE A 30 -2.39 8.28 0.51
CA PHE A 30 -1.72 9.26 -0.34
C PHE A 30 -1.86 8.92 -1.83
N ARG A 31 -1.96 7.63 -2.18
CA ARG A 31 -2.32 7.21 -3.55
C ARG A 31 -3.70 7.75 -3.96
N THR A 32 -4.70 7.74 -3.07
CA THR A 32 -6.04 8.26 -3.38
C THR A 32 -6.02 9.77 -3.63
N ILE A 33 -5.24 10.52 -2.86
CA ILE A 33 -5.00 11.96 -3.07
C ILE A 33 -4.41 12.20 -4.47
N ASN A 34 -3.35 11.50 -4.82
CA ASN A 34 -2.71 11.66 -6.13
C ASN A 34 -3.63 11.29 -7.29
N LEU A 35 -4.42 10.23 -7.16
CA LEU A 35 -5.40 9.86 -8.18
C LEU A 35 -6.46 10.95 -8.37
N TYR A 36 -6.93 11.54 -7.26
CA TYR A 36 -7.91 12.62 -7.32
C TYR A 36 -7.35 13.90 -7.97
N ILE A 37 -6.12 14.28 -7.63
CA ILE A 37 -5.41 15.41 -8.23
C ILE A 37 -5.25 15.18 -9.75
N ASN A 38 -4.77 14.00 -10.14
CA ASN A 38 -4.52 13.66 -11.55
C ASN A 38 -5.80 13.58 -12.40
N ALA A 39 -6.93 13.22 -11.79
CA ALA A 39 -8.22 13.21 -12.47
C ALA A 39 -8.80 14.62 -12.70
N HIS A 40 -8.32 15.62 -11.96
CA HIS A 40 -8.80 17.00 -12.07
C HIS A 40 -7.64 17.99 -12.31
N PRO A 41 -6.87 17.81 -13.40
CA PRO A 41 -5.69 18.63 -13.68
C PRO A 41 -6.05 20.12 -13.86
N ASP A 42 -7.28 20.43 -14.25
CA ASP A 42 -7.72 21.82 -14.38
C ASP A 42 -7.93 22.54 -13.05
N ILE A 43 -8.26 21.79 -11.98
CA ILE A 43 -8.49 22.31 -10.64
C ILE A 43 -7.15 22.40 -9.89
N PHE A 44 -6.29 21.40 -10.06
CA PHE A 44 -5.05 21.24 -9.31
C PHE A 44 -3.80 21.61 -10.11
N LYS A 45 -3.83 22.76 -10.79
CA LYS A 45 -2.66 23.32 -11.50
C LYS A 45 -1.61 23.79 -10.52
N GLU A 46 -2.05 24.59 -9.54
CA GLU A 46 -1.21 25.24 -8.55
C GLU A 46 -0.87 24.29 -7.39
N ASP A 47 0.37 24.36 -6.92
CA ASP A 47 0.83 23.55 -5.80
C ASP A 47 0.03 23.83 -4.52
N LYS A 48 -0.30 25.10 -4.27
CA LYS A 48 -1.16 25.49 -3.15
C LYS A 48 -2.51 24.75 -3.15
N ALA A 49 -3.11 24.51 -4.33
CA ALA A 49 -4.38 23.79 -4.42
C ALA A 49 -4.24 22.30 -4.05
N LYS A 50 -3.13 21.67 -4.47
CA LYS A 50 -2.80 20.27 -4.12
C LYS A 50 -2.55 20.11 -2.63
N ILE A 51 -1.80 21.06 -2.04
CA ILE A 51 -1.48 21.07 -0.60
C ILE A 51 -2.75 21.27 0.22
N ASN A 52 -3.58 22.26 -0.12
CA ASN A 52 -4.87 22.48 0.53
C ASN A 52 -5.77 21.24 0.51
N LEU A 53 -5.89 20.59 -0.65
CA LEU A 53 -6.66 19.35 -0.76
C LEU A 53 -6.11 18.30 0.22
N THR A 54 -4.80 18.10 0.24
CA THR A 54 -4.19 17.06 1.07
C THR A 54 -4.43 17.33 2.55
N LEU A 55 -4.20 18.57 3.01
CA LEU A 55 -4.45 18.98 4.39
C LEU A 55 -5.93 18.85 4.78
N SER A 56 -6.87 19.11 3.85
CA SER A 56 -8.31 18.99 4.14
C SER A 56 -8.79 17.56 4.41
N TYR A 57 -8.00 16.54 4.06
CA TYR A 57 -8.27 15.13 4.37
C TYR A 57 -7.44 14.61 5.56
N MET A 58 -6.75 15.50 6.27
CA MET A 58 -5.97 15.19 7.47
C MET A 58 -6.69 15.78 8.68
N THR A 59 -7.85 15.22 9.01
CA THR A 59 -8.81 15.78 9.98
C THR A 59 -8.97 14.95 11.25
N GLU A 60 -8.21 13.86 11.36
CA GLU A 60 -8.29 12.94 12.49
C GLU A 60 -6.90 12.64 13.08
N GLY A 61 -6.87 12.36 14.39
CA GLY A 61 -5.71 11.79 15.07
C GLY A 61 -4.42 12.59 14.91
N LEU A 62 -3.33 11.89 14.61
CA LEU A 62 -2.00 12.51 14.47
C LEU A 62 -1.88 13.35 13.20
N ALA A 63 -2.67 13.04 12.17
CA ALA A 63 -2.67 13.79 10.92
C ALA A 63 -3.24 15.19 11.11
N ASP A 64 -4.30 15.35 11.90
CA ASP A 64 -4.89 16.66 12.23
C ASP A 64 -3.87 17.57 12.91
N ILE A 65 -3.22 17.06 13.97
CA ILE A 65 -2.17 17.79 14.70
C ILE A 65 -1.02 18.20 13.76
N TRP A 66 -0.61 17.30 12.86
CA TRP A 66 0.44 17.59 11.89
C TRP A 66 0.00 18.65 10.87
N ALA A 67 -1.23 18.57 10.38
CA ALA A 67 -1.79 19.53 9.41
C ALA A 67 -1.97 20.93 10.03
N GLU A 68 -2.38 21.00 11.29
CA GLU A 68 -2.45 22.23 12.07
C GLU A 68 -1.05 22.84 12.22
N LEU A 69 -0.06 22.05 12.68
CA LEU A 69 1.31 22.51 12.83
C LEU A 69 1.90 23.01 11.50
N TYR A 70 1.69 22.26 10.41
CA TYR A 70 2.17 22.62 9.09
C TYR A 70 1.55 23.94 8.60
N THR A 71 0.26 24.15 8.87
CA THR A 71 -0.43 25.39 8.50
C THR A 71 0.10 26.57 9.31
N ILE A 72 0.32 26.41 10.62
CA ILE A 72 0.88 27.45 11.49
C ILE A 72 2.28 27.86 11.03
N THR A 73 3.16 26.90 10.73
CA THR A 73 4.55 27.18 10.35
C THR A 73 4.67 27.87 8.99
N HIS A 74 3.68 27.70 8.11
CA HIS A 74 3.62 28.32 6.79
C HIS A 74 2.70 29.56 6.74
N THR A 75 2.20 30.01 7.90
CA THR A 75 1.45 31.27 8.01
C THR A 75 2.41 32.41 8.32
N THR A 76 2.40 33.42 7.45
CA THR A 76 3.20 34.64 7.61
C THR A 76 2.60 35.56 8.68
N THR A 77 3.35 36.59 9.11
CA THR A 77 2.88 37.59 10.08
C THR A 77 1.65 38.40 9.63
N ASN A 78 1.30 38.35 8.35
CA ASN A 78 0.13 39.02 7.77
C ASN A 78 -1.06 38.05 7.56
N ASP A 79 -1.10 36.92 8.28
CA ASP A 79 -2.12 35.86 8.19
C ASP A 79 -2.25 35.22 6.79
N LYS A 80 -1.22 35.37 5.94
CA LYS A 80 -1.18 34.78 4.61
C LYS A 80 -0.42 33.46 4.65
N ILE A 81 -1.04 32.40 4.13
CA ILE A 81 -0.46 31.06 4.06
C ILE A 81 0.34 30.86 2.77
N GLU A 82 1.61 30.47 2.90
CA GLU A 82 2.59 30.25 1.83
C GLU A 82 3.28 28.89 1.99
N PHE A 83 2.70 27.83 1.43
CA PHE A 83 3.16 26.44 1.59
C PHE A 83 4.40 26.04 0.78
N GLY A 84 4.91 26.88 -0.12
CA GLY A 84 5.98 26.50 -1.03
C GLY A 84 5.50 25.56 -2.15
N THR A 85 6.33 24.57 -2.51
CA THR A 85 6.06 23.66 -3.64
C THR A 85 5.39 22.36 -3.21
N TRP A 86 4.66 21.72 -4.11
CA TRP A 86 4.06 20.41 -3.89
C TRP A 86 5.13 19.35 -3.59
N LYS A 87 6.29 19.46 -4.22
CA LYS A 87 7.40 18.53 -4.01
C LYS A 87 7.90 18.57 -2.57
N ASP A 88 8.19 19.77 -2.07
CA ASP A 88 8.76 19.93 -0.72
C ASP A 88 7.75 19.49 0.35
N PHE A 89 6.48 19.85 0.19
CA PHE A 89 5.39 19.37 1.04
C PHE A 89 5.32 17.84 1.11
N VAL A 90 5.37 17.16 -0.06
CA VAL A 90 5.32 15.69 -0.11
C VAL A 90 6.55 15.04 0.54
N GLU A 91 7.72 15.66 0.42
CA GLU A 91 8.94 15.18 1.09
C GLU A 91 8.80 15.25 2.61
N GLU A 92 8.31 16.36 3.16
CA GLU A 92 8.05 16.50 4.59
C GLU A 92 6.97 15.53 5.09
N LEU A 93 5.88 15.40 4.34
CA LEU A 93 4.78 14.51 4.67
C LEU A 93 5.25 13.04 4.73
N LYS A 94 6.00 12.60 3.71
CA LYS A 94 6.61 11.26 3.67
C LYS A 94 7.62 11.05 4.78
N LYS A 95 8.44 12.06 5.08
CA LYS A 95 9.42 11.96 6.17
C LYS A 95 8.75 11.66 7.51
N PHE A 96 7.54 12.18 7.73
CA PHE A 96 6.80 11.98 8.98
C PHE A 96 5.99 10.68 8.99
N PHE A 97 5.26 10.37 7.92
CA PHE A 97 4.30 9.25 7.89
C PHE A 97 4.77 7.99 7.14
N ASP A 98 5.78 8.07 6.28
CA ASP A 98 6.32 6.95 5.47
C ASP A 98 7.65 6.41 6.04
N THR A 99 7.64 6.06 7.33
CA THR A 99 8.87 5.59 7.98
C THR A 99 9.25 4.18 7.51
N LYS A 100 10.55 3.89 7.47
CA LYS A 100 11.03 2.52 7.18
C LYS A 100 10.41 1.49 8.14
N LYS A 101 10.31 1.85 9.42
CA LYS A 101 9.75 0.99 10.46
C LYS A 101 8.30 0.63 10.16
N ALA A 102 7.45 1.60 9.83
CA ALA A 102 6.06 1.33 9.47
C ALA A 102 5.92 0.43 8.25
N ARG A 103 6.80 0.58 7.25
CA ARG A 103 6.82 -0.30 6.07
C ARG A 103 7.22 -1.74 6.43
N GLU A 104 8.20 -1.91 7.31
CA GLU A 104 8.60 -3.23 7.83
C GLU A 104 7.50 -3.86 8.70
N GLU A 105 6.80 -3.07 9.52
CA GLU A 105 5.67 -3.53 10.35
C GLU A 105 4.47 -3.93 9.48
N ALA A 106 4.11 -3.14 8.47
CA ALA A 106 3.05 -3.48 7.52
C ALA A 106 3.35 -4.80 6.78
N LEU A 107 4.59 -5.00 6.32
CA LEU A 107 5.02 -6.26 5.73
C LEU A 107 4.95 -7.42 6.74
N ALA A 108 5.29 -7.18 8.00
CA ALA A 108 5.22 -8.20 9.05
C ALA A 108 3.78 -8.50 9.50
N CYS A 109 2.79 -7.67 9.17
CA CYS A 109 1.39 -7.87 9.54
C CYS A 109 0.49 -8.34 8.39
N VAL A 110 1.03 -8.48 7.18
CA VAL A 110 0.27 -9.05 6.05
C VAL A 110 -0.17 -10.48 6.37
N THR A 111 -1.40 -10.83 6.03
CA THR A 111 -1.98 -12.14 6.29
C THR A 111 -2.48 -12.77 5.00
N HIS A 112 -2.26 -14.08 4.86
CA HIS A 112 -2.88 -14.87 3.81
C HIS A 112 -4.23 -15.42 4.30
N GLU A 113 -5.31 -14.79 3.86
CA GLU A 113 -6.66 -15.33 4.06
C GLU A 113 -6.88 -16.57 3.19
N LYS A 114 -7.54 -17.60 3.74
CA LYS A 114 -7.77 -18.87 3.04
C LYS A 114 -8.47 -18.66 1.70
N GLY A 115 -7.90 -19.19 0.62
CA GLY A 115 -8.45 -19.08 -0.73
C GLY A 115 -8.15 -17.74 -1.43
N GLN A 116 -7.29 -16.90 -0.85
CA GLN A 116 -6.90 -15.58 -1.40
C GLN A 116 -5.39 -15.52 -1.71
N LEU A 117 -4.80 -16.62 -2.21
CA LEU A 117 -3.36 -16.73 -2.42
C LEU A 117 -2.80 -15.61 -3.32
N GLU A 118 -3.44 -15.35 -4.47
CA GLU A 118 -2.93 -14.33 -5.39
C GLU A 118 -3.05 -12.91 -4.80
N ALA A 119 -4.11 -12.62 -4.04
CA ALA A 119 -4.25 -11.35 -3.33
C ALA A 119 -3.17 -11.21 -2.25
N TYR A 120 -2.86 -12.28 -1.53
CA TYR A 120 -1.78 -12.33 -0.57
C TYR A 120 -0.41 -12.08 -1.23
N ILE A 121 -0.07 -12.80 -2.30
CA ILE A 121 1.19 -12.63 -3.04
C ILE A 121 1.35 -11.19 -3.53
N LEU A 122 0.29 -10.61 -4.11
CA LEU A 122 0.32 -9.24 -4.61
C LEU A 122 0.55 -8.22 -3.48
N ARG A 123 -0.18 -8.36 -2.36
CA ARG A 123 -0.01 -7.47 -1.19
C ARG A 123 1.38 -7.63 -0.57
N PHE A 124 1.87 -8.86 -0.45
CA PHE A 124 3.19 -9.16 0.08
C PHE A 124 4.29 -8.49 -0.77
N ASN A 125 4.25 -8.67 -2.09
CA ASN A 125 5.23 -8.08 -3.02
C ASN A 125 5.24 -6.55 -2.95
N MET A 126 4.04 -5.94 -2.91
CA MET A 126 3.90 -4.49 -2.78
C MET A 126 4.55 -3.98 -1.48
N LEU A 127 4.25 -4.61 -0.34
CA LEU A 127 4.78 -4.23 0.97
C LEU A 127 6.30 -4.48 1.08
N ALA A 128 6.80 -5.55 0.46
CA ALA A 128 8.23 -5.85 0.41
C ALA A 128 9.01 -4.77 -0.34
N ILE A 129 8.54 -4.38 -1.53
CA ILE A 129 9.14 -3.28 -2.31
C ILE A 129 9.10 -1.99 -1.48
N GLN A 130 7.98 -1.69 -0.83
CA GLN A 130 7.86 -0.51 0.02
C GLN A 130 8.88 -0.54 1.16
N ALA A 131 9.04 -1.66 1.86
CA ALA A 131 10.03 -1.83 2.92
C ALA A 131 11.50 -1.81 2.43
N GLY A 132 11.73 -1.69 1.12
CA GLY A 132 13.06 -1.58 0.51
C GLY A 132 13.69 -2.92 0.14
N PHE A 133 12.92 -4.02 0.17
CA PHE A 133 13.39 -5.29 -0.33
C PHE A 133 13.36 -5.29 -1.87
N LYS A 134 14.39 -5.90 -2.47
CA LYS A 134 14.32 -6.32 -3.86
C LYS A 134 13.66 -7.69 -3.91
N LEU A 135 12.69 -7.87 -4.80
CA LEU A 135 12.02 -9.17 -4.98
C LEU A 135 12.94 -10.20 -5.64
N GLU A 136 13.92 -9.71 -6.40
CA GLU A 136 14.94 -10.47 -7.09
C GLU A 136 16.32 -9.94 -6.70
N GLY A 137 17.26 -10.84 -6.40
CA GLY A 137 18.61 -10.45 -6.06
C GLY A 137 19.39 -11.54 -5.33
N GLU A 138 20.71 -11.36 -5.31
CA GLU A 138 21.66 -12.34 -4.74
C GLU A 138 22.01 -12.03 -3.28
N GLU A 139 21.47 -10.94 -2.69
CA GLU A 139 21.72 -10.62 -1.30
C GLU A 139 21.06 -11.67 -0.40
N LYS A 140 21.86 -12.66 0.00
CA LYS A 140 21.40 -13.86 0.70
C LYS A 140 20.68 -13.56 2.00
N LEU A 141 21.13 -12.56 2.76
CA LEU A 141 20.51 -12.18 4.04
C LEU A 141 19.13 -11.54 3.84
N ALA A 142 19.02 -10.56 2.94
CA ALA A 142 17.75 -9.91 2.62
C ALA A 142 16.74 -10.91 2.05
N THR A 143 17.19 -11.81 1.17
CA THR A 143 16.37 -12.86 0.56
C THR A 143 15.88 -13.86 1.62
N SER A 144 16.75 -14.32 2.51
CA SER A 144 16.38 -15.21 3.62
C SER A 144 15.37 -14.57 4.57
N LYS A 145 15.57 -13.28 4.93
CA LYS A 145 14.61 -12.54 5.75
C LYS A 145 13.25 -12.44 5.07
N LEU A 146 13.23 -12.11 3.78
CA LEU A 146 12.00 -11.97 2.99
C LEU A 146 11.24 -13.30 2.90
N LEU A 147 11.94 -14.41 2.66
CA LEU A 147 11.37 -15.75 2.66
C LEU A 147 10.80 -16.14 4.03
N GLY A 148 11.53 -15.85 5.11
CA GLY A 148 11.08 -16.10 6.48
C GLY A 148 9.75 -15.40 6.78
N ILE A 149 9.62 -14.12 6.39
CA ILE A 149 8.37 -13.38 6.58
C ILE A 149 7.25 -13.96 5.69
N PHE A 150 7.54 -14.29 4.42
CA PHE A 150 6.56 -14.88 3.51
C PHE A 150 5.94 -16.16 4.09
N PHE A 151 6.76 -17.15 4.47
CA PHE A 151 6.23 -18.39 5.04
C PHE A 151 5.55 -18.20 6.39
N ALA A 152 6.04 -17.27 7.23
CA ALA A 152 5.44 -16.99 8.53
C ALA A 152 4.09 -16.26 8.44
N ARG A 153 3.76 -15.65 7.30
CA ARG A 153 2.52 -14.89 7.06
C ARG A 153 1.52 -15.62 6.15
N MET A 154 1.94 -16.73 5.57
CA MET A 154 1.10 -17.61 4.79
C MET A 154 0.13 -18.40 5.68
N ASP A 155 -1.03 -18.79 5.11
CA ASP A 155 -1.94 -19.77 5.70
C ASP A 155 -1.14 -21.00 6.19
N VAL A 156 -1.35 -21.35 7.46
CA VAL A 156 -0.58 -22.37 8.15
C VAL A 156 -0.72 -23.74 7.47
N SER A 157 -1.90 -24.08 6.94
CA SER A 157 -2.12 -25.37 6.28
C SER A 157 -1.32 -25.47 4.98
N LEU A 158 -1.34 -24.41 4.16
CA LEU A 158 -0.55 -24.35 2.94
C LEU A 158 0.95 -24.34 3.25
N CYS A 159 1.39 -23.56 4.23
CA CYS A 159 2.78 -23.47 4.68
C CYS A 159 3.31 -24.86 5.11
N CYS A 160 2.57 -25.58 5.95
CA CYS A 160 2.94 -26.94 6.35
C CYS A 160 3.03 -27.91 5.17
N LYS A 161 2.14 -27.81 4.16
CA LYS A 161 2.19 -28.66 2.96
C LYS A 161 3.43 -28.40 2.12
N ILE A 162 3.83 -27.15 1.97
CA ILE A 162 5.06 -26.78 1.27
C ILE A 162 6.27 -27.33 2.04
N MET A 163 6.37 -27.05 3.34
CA MET A 163 7.50 -27.47 4.18
C MET A 163 7.67 -28.99 4.27
N THR A 164 6.58 -29.76 4.19
CA THR A 164 6.63 -31.23 4.28
C THR A 164 6.95 -31.91 2.94
N ARG A 165 6.70 -31.24 1.80
CA ARG A 165 6.77 -31.85 0.47
C ARG A 165 7.82 -31.24 -0.45
N VAL A 166 8.40 -30.11 -0.08
CA VAL A 166 9.49 -29.46 -0.79
C VAL A 166 10.77 -29.67 0.01
N SER A 167 11.80 -30.23 -0.64
CA SER A 167 13.19 -30.15 -0.15
C SER A 167 13.52 -28.68 0.12
N TRP A 168 14.36 -28.37 1.11
CA TRP A 168 14.71 -26.99 1.52
C TRP A 168 15.50 -26.18 0.44
N ASP A 169 15.35 -26.50 -0.83
CA ASP A 169 16.00 -25.87 -1.98
C ASP A 169 15.31 -24.58 -2.43
N ILE A 170 14.24 -24.12 -1.75
CA ILE A 170 13.65 -22.80 -2.01
C ILE A 170 14.61 -21.73 -1.49
N SER A 171 15.24 -21.03 -2.41
CA SER A 171 16.24 -19.99 -2.15
C SER A 171 15.79 -18.60 -2.58
N THR A 172 14.73 -18.52 -3.39
CA THR A 172 14.18 -17.27 -3.92
C THR A 172 12.70 -17.11 -3.61
N LEU A 173 12.24 -15.85 -3.56
CA LEU A 173 10.82 -15.56 -3.36
C LEU A 173 9.96 -16.09 -4.52
N ALA A 174 10.48 -16.08 -5.76
CA ALA A 174 9.79 -16.62 -6.92
C ALA A 174 9.51 -18.13 -6.77
N GLU A 175 10.52 -18.91 -6.38
CA GLU A 175 10.37 -20.35 -6.09
C GLU A 175 9.34 -20.60 -4.98
N ALA A 176 9.35 -19.77 -3.93
CA ALA A 176 8.38 -19.86 -2.84
C ALA A 176 6.94 -19.60 -3.32
N GLN A 177 6.75 -18.59 -4.17
CA GLN A 177 5.44 -18.24 -4.74
C GLN A 177 4.93 -19.32 -5.70
N ASP A 178 5.80 -19.89 -6.52
CA ASP A 178 5.43 -20.96 -7.45
C ASP A 178 5.10 -22.27 -6.71
N ALA A 179 5.85 -22.59 -5.66
CA ALA A 179 5.50 -23.69 -4.76
C ALA A 179 4.11 -23.45 -4.13
N ALA A 180 3.85 -22.25 -3.62
CA ALA A 180 2.55 -21.91 -3.04
C ALA A 180 1.40 -22.12 -4.03
N ARG A 181 1.53 -21.63 -5.26
CA ARG A 181 0.52 -21.82 -6.33
C ARG A 181 0.28 -23.30 -6.63
N LYS A 182 1.35 -24.08 -6.74
CA LYS A 182 1.28 -25.51 -7.02
C LYS A 182 0.51 -26.27 -5.94
N PHE A 183 0.78 -25.97 -4.67
CA PHE A 183 0.14 -26.67 -3.55
C PHE A 183 -1.26 -26.14 -3.23
N ASP A 184 -1.56 -24.86 -3.50
CA ASP A 184 -2.91 -24.31 -3.37
C ASP A 184 -3.87 -24.93 -4.40
N ALA A 185 -3.45 -25.04 -5.66
CA ALA A 185 -4.23 -25.71 -6.71
C ALA A 185 -4.49 -27.20 -6.39
N ALA A 186 -3.55 -27.87 -5.71
CA ALA A 186 -3.75 -29.25 -5.25
C ALA A 186 -4.80 -29.35 -4.11
N CYS A 187 -4.94 -28.31 -3.27
CA CYS A 187 -5.96 -28.26 -2.23
C CYS A 187 -7.37 -28.07 -2.80
N GLN A 188 -7.51 -27.31 -3.89
CA GLN A 188 -8.80 -27.09 -4.55
C GLN A 188 -9.27 -28.32 -5.34
N LYS A 189 -8.35 -29.23 -5.71
CA LYS A 189 -8.65 -30.44 -6.50
C LYS A 189 -8.95 -31.68 -5.67
N GLN A 190 -8.97 -31.59 -4.33
CA GLN A 190 -9.24 -32.74 -3.46
C GLN A 190 -10.75 -32.86 -3.25
N PRO A 191 -11.46 -33.80 -3.91
CA PRO A 191 -12.89 -33.99 -3.67
C PRO A 191 -13.08 -34.67 -2.31
N LEU A 192 -14.25 -34.49 -1.71
CA LEU A 192 -14.74 -35.33 -0.62
C LEU A 192 -14.54 -36.80 -1.02
N ALA A 193 -13.53 -37.46 -0.45
CA ALA A 193 -13.43 -38.90 -0.52
C ALA A 193 -14.53 -39.44 0.39
N ASP A 194 -15.49 -40.10 -0.26
CA ASP A 194 -16.50 -41.01 0.26
C ASP A 194 -16.29 -41.43 1.72
N SER A 195 -17.19 -41.00 2.61
CA SER A 195 -17.42 -41.74 3.84
C SER A 195 -17.87 -43.15 3.44
N PRO A 196 -17.15 -44.21 3.83
CA PRO A 196 -17.72 -45.55 3.72
C PRO A 196 -18.86 -45.62 4.73
N LEU A 197 -20.08 -45.81 4.22
CA LEU A 197 -21.19 -46.34 5.02
C LEU A 197 -20.82 -47.77 5.44
N TYR A 198 -20.30 -47.91 6.66
CA TYR A 198 -20.38 -49.14 7.44
C TYR A 198 -20.59 -48.79 8.91
#